data_AF-W7C9S2-F1
#
_entry.id   AF-W7C9S2-F1
#
_cell.length_a   1.000
_cell.length_b   1.000
_cell.length_c   1.000
_cell.angle_alpha   90.00
_cell.angle_beta   90.00
_cell.angle_gamma   90.00
#
_symmetry.space_group_name_H-M   'P 1'
#
loop_
_entity.id
_entity.type
_entity.pdbx_description
1 polymer ?
#
loop_
_entity_poly.entity_id
_entity_poly.type
_entity_poly.pdbx_seq_one_letter_code
_entity_poly.pdbx_strand_id
1 'polypeptide(L)'
;MMAKNYALIWDLDSIYSGGSGSEALANALSDTTKDIASFKQAVQDWPIPENNEAVSEFLLLINRNAEITKQLMNAAAFLECLSSADTRDLKAVELTGGVYQQLAELETIENEWHEKFALIPDVLWASLLAENGLSEIAFVLNEARENRKEKRNTGRRGRD
;
A
#
# COMPACT_ATOMS: atom_id res chain seq x y z
N MET A 1 18.47 24.76 39.00
CA MET A 1 18.24 23.94 37.79
C MET A 1 16.74 23.91 37.55
N MET A 2 16.26 24.46 36.43
CA MET A 2 14.86 24.24 36.03
C MET A 2 14.78 22.89 35.33
N ALA A 3 13.94 21.99 35.85
CA ALA A 3 13.62 20.75 35.18
C ALA A 3 12.77 21.07 33.95
N LYS A 4 13.27 20.73 32.76
CA LYS A 4 12.48 20.75 31.53
C LYS A 4 11.47 19.61 31.63
N ASN A 5 10.23 19.90 31.97
CA ASN A 5 9.14 18.94 31.85
C ASN A 5 8.82 18.79 30.37
N TYR A 6 9.27 17.68 29.78
CA TYR A 6 8.77 17.24 28.48
C TYR A 6 7.40 16.63 28.71
N ALA A 7 6.39 17.09 27.98
CA ALA A 7 5.12 16.38 27.94
C ALA A 7 5.38 14.97 27.39
N LEU A 8 5.03 13.94 28.16
CA LEU A 8 5.11 12.54 27.72
C LEU A 8 3.98 12.16 26.76
N ILE A 9 3.20 13.15 26.32
CA ILE A 9 2.05 13.01 25.41
C ILE A 9 2.46 13.67 24.10
N TRP A 10 2.43 12.90 23.02
CA TRP A 10 2.67 13.42 21.68
C TRP A 10 1.53 14.36 21.29
N ASP A 11 1.83 15.49 20.66
CA ASP A 11 0.81 16.37 20.08
C ASP A 11 0.30 15.75 18.77
N LEU A 12 -0.67 14.85 18.92
CA LEU A 12 -1.28 14.13 17.81
C LEU A 12 -2.41 14.95 17.16
N ASP A 13 -2.94 15.97 17.84
CA ASP A 13 -4.00 16.83 17.32
C ASP A 13 -3.55 17.66 16.11
N SER A 14 -2.25 17.89 15.93
CA SER A 14 -1.70 18.53 14.72
C SER A 14 -1.82 17.67 13.46
N ILE A 15 -2.07 16.37 13.59
CA ILE A 15 -2.24 15.42 12.48
C ILE A 15 -3.73 15.25 12.18
N TYR A 16 -4.50 14.79 13.18
CA TYR A 16 -5.95 14.71 13.12
C TYR A 16 -6.56 15.23 14.41
N SER A 17 -7.09 16.46 14.34
CA SER A 17 -7.75 17.08 15.48
C SER A 17 -8.94 16.24 15.94
N GLY A 18 -8.96 15.89 17.22
CA GLY A 18 -9.98 15.03 17.82
C GLY A 18 -9.62 13.55 17.91
N GLY A 19 -8.37 13.17 17.61
CA GLY A 19 -7.87 11.80 17.77
C GLY A 19 -8.68 10.75 16.99
N SER A 20 -9.04 9.65 17.64
CA SER A 20 -9.90 8.59 17.06
C SER A 20 -11.32 9.10 16.75
N GLY A 21 -11.73 10.21 17.36
CA GLY A 21 -12.98 10.94 17.11
C GLY A 21 -12.97 11.80 15.84
N SER A 22 -11.80 12.00 15.22
CA SER A 22 -11.64 13.00 14.16
C SER A 22 -12.47 12.71 12.91
N GLU A 23 -13.26 13.68 12.47
CA GLU A 23 -13.97 13.63 11.19
C GLU A 23 -13.00 13.58 10.01
N ALA A 24 -11.85 14.27 10.12
CA ALA A 24 -10.83 14.25 9.08
C ALA A 24 -10.20 12.86 8.92
N LEU A 25 -9.96 12.15 10.03
CA LEU A 25 -9.49 10.76 9.98
C LEU A 25 -10.56 9.85 9.36
N ALA A 26 -11.82 9.98 9.79
CA ALA A 26 -12.91 9.18 9.25
C ALA A 26 -13.09 9.38 7.74
N ASN A 27 -13.00 10.62 7.25
CA ASN A 27 -13.05 10.94 5.83
C ASN A 27 -11.85 10.36 5.08
N ALA A 28 -10.64 10.49 5.64
CA ALA A 28 -9.43 9.92 5.03
C ALA A 28 -9.58 8.40 4.85
N LEU A 29 -10.03 7.66 5.86
CA LEU A 29 -10.23 6.20 5.77
C LEU A 29 -11.33 5.82 4.77
N SER A 30 -12.40 6.61 4.69
CA SER A 30 -13.47 6.43 3.71
C SER A 30 -12.98 6.66 2.27
N ASP A 31 -12.19 7.70 2.06
CA ASP A 31 -11.63 8.00 0.75
C ASP A 31 -10.61 6.94 0.33
N THR A 32 -9.76 6.47 1.25
CA THR A 32 -8.86 5.34 0.97
C THR A 32 -9.63 4.08 0.57
N THR A 33 -10.80 3.83 1.15
CA THR A 33 -11.64 2.68 0.74
C THR A 33 -12.06 2.80 -0.73
N LYS A 34 -12.42 4.01 -1.18
CA LYS A 34 -12.77 4.26 -2.59
C LYS A 34 -11.56 4.15 -3.50
N ASP A 35 -10.40 4.63 -3.03
CA ASP A 35 -9.15 4.54 -3.78
C ASP A 35 -8.69 3.10 -3.96
N ILE A 36 -8.80 2.25 -2.94
CA ILE A 36 -8.53 0.80 -3.03
C ILE A 36 -9.47 0.16 -4.07
N ALA A 37 -10.78 0.45 -4.01
CA ALA A 37 -11.74 -0.10 -4.97
C ALA A 37 -11.43 0.34 -6.41
N SER A 38 -11.07 1.61 -6.61
CA SER A 38 -10.69 2.15 -7.91
C SER A 38 -9.33 1.63 -8.39
N PHE A 39 -8.39 1.39 -7.47
CA PHE A 39 -7.10 0.77 -7.77
C PHE A 39 -7.27 -0.68 -8.20
N LYS A 40 -8.12 -1.44 -7.51
CA LYS A 40 -8.51 -2.81 -7.89
C LYS A 40 -9.02 -2.88 -9.32
N GLN A 41 -9.96 -2.00 -9.67
CA GLN A 41 -10.50 -1.98 -11.03
C GLN A 41 -9.41 -1.65 -12.06
N ALA A 42 -8.58 -0.65 -11.78
CA ALA A 42 -7.48 -0.28 -12.68
C ALA A 42 -6.43 -1.41 -12.84
N VAL A 43 -6.12 -2.13 -11.76
CA VAL A 43 -5.26 -3.33 -11.81
C VAL A 43 -5.90 -4.42 -12.65
N GLN A 44 -7.21 -4.65 -12.53
CA GLN A 44 -7.92 -5.66 -13.31
C GLN A 44 -7.91 -5.33 -14.81
N ASP A 45 -8.18 -4.07 -15.15
CA ASP A 45 -8.25 -3.58 -16.52
C ASP A 45 -6.88 -3.43 -17.19
N TRP A 46 -5.81 -3.29 -16.42
CA TRP A 46 -4.46 -3.18 -16.97
C TRP A 46 -4.02 -4.49 -17.64
N PRO A 47 -3.80 -4.52 -18.96
CA PRO A 47 -3.44 -5.74 -19.65
C PRO A 47 -1.99 -6.15 -19.33
N ILE A 48 -1.63 -7.40 -19.64
CA ILE A 48 -0.21 -7.76 -19.70
C ILE A 48 0.38 -7.00 -20.90
N PRO A 49 1.39 -6.13 -20.72
CA PRO A 49 1.98 -5.40 -21.82
C PRO A 49 2.50 -6.32 -22.92
N GLU A 50 2.17 -5.99 -24.17
CA GLU A 50 2.73 -6.62 -25.37
C GLU A 50 3.81 -5.74 -26.03
N ASN A 51 3.83 -4.45 -25.69
CA ASN A 51 4.75 -3.44 -26.16
C ASN A 51 4.97 -2.36 -25.08
N ASN A 52 5.75 -1.31 -25.39
CA ASN A 52 6.06 -0.23 -24.45
C ASN A 52 4.95 0.84 -24.30
N GLU A 53 3.80 0.71 -24.95
CA GLU A 53 2.72 1.71 -24.89
C GLU A 53 2.05 1.73 -23.50
N ALA A 54 2.09 0.62 -22.77
CA ALA A 54 1.51 0.47 -21.43
C ALA A 54 2.35 1.05 -20.29
N VAL A 55 3.53 1.63 -20.57
CA VAL A 55 4.47 2.12 -19.54
C VAL A 55 3.85 3.26 -18.71
N SER A 56 3.13 4.19 -19.34
CA SER A 56 2.50 5.32 -18.62
C SER A 56 1.40 4.86 -17.66
N GLU A 57 0.61 3.87 -18.06
CA GLU A 57 -0.42 3.27 -17.21
C GLU A 57 0.20 2.50 -16.05
N PHE A 58 1.30 1.78 -16.31
CA PHE A 58 2.04 1.06 -15.27
C PHE A 58 2.59 2.02 -14.20
N LEU A 59 3.19 3.14 -14.61
CA LEU A 59 3.67 4.16 -13.68
C LEU A 59 2.53 4.79 -12.88
N LEU A 60 1.38 5.04 -13.50
CA LEU A 60 0.20 5.55 -12.80
C LEU A 60 -0.26 4.58 -11.72
N LEU A 61 -0.32 3.28 -12.00
CA LEU A 61 -0.67 2.25 -11.02
C LEU A 61 0.34 2.19 -9.87
N ILE A 62 1.64 2.27 -10.15
CA ILE A 62 2.68 2.31 -9.12
C ILE A 62 2.47 3.49 -8.18
N ASN A 63 2.25 4.68 -8.72
CA ASN A 63 2.04 5.89 -7.92
C ASN A 63 0.76 5.79 -7.07
N ARG A 64 -0.33 5.25 -7.64
CA ARG A 64 -1.57 5.03 -6.89
C ARG A 64 -1.37 4.05 -5.74
N ASN A 65 -0.66 2.94 -5.99
CA ASN A 65 -0.35 1.97 -4.95
C ASN A 65 0.48 2.60 -3.81
N ALA A 66 1.48 3.41 -4.16
CA ALA A 66 2.33 4.10 -3.20
C ALA A 66 1.54 5.09 -2.33
N GLU A 67 0.66 5.90 -2.92
CA GLU A 67 -0.16 6.86 -2.15
C GLU A 67 -1.18 6.17 -1.24
N ILE A 68 -1.85 5.11 -1.70
CA ILE A 68 -2.76 4.32 -0.86
C ILE A 68 -2.00 3.71 0.32
N THR A 69 -0.86 3.06 0.04
CA THR A 69 -0.02 2.44 1.07
C THR A 69 0.42 3.46 2.11
N LYS A 70 0.91 4.62 1.66
CA LYS A 70 1.33 5.73 2.52
C LYS A 70 0.20 6.23 3.41
N GLN A 71 -1.01 6.38 2.86
CA GLN A 71 -2.16 6.83 3.64
C GLN A 71 -2.55 5.81 4.72
N LEU A 72 -2.60 4.52 4.38
CA LEU A 72 -2.89 3.45 5.34
C LEU A 72 -1.82 3.36 6.43
N MET A 73 -0.53 3.40 6.07
CA MET A 73 0.56 3.34 7.04
C MET A 73 0.56 4.54 7.99
N ASN A 74 0.30 5.74 7.48
CA ASN A 74 0.18 6.93 8.32
C ASN A 74 -1.02 6.84 9.28
N ALA A 75 -2.16 6.35 8.80
CA ALA A 75 -3.34 6.15 9.64
C ALA A 75 -3.10 5.09 10.73
N ALA A 76 -2.49 3.96 10.38
CA ALA A 76 -2.11 2.92 11.34
C ALA A 76 -1.17 3.47 12.41
N ALA A 77 -0.07 4.12 12.03
CA ALA A 77 0.89 4.71 12.96
C ALA A 77 0.22 5.75 13.89
N PHE A 78 -0.67 6.59 13.34
CA PHE A 78 -1.42 7.55 14.14
C PHE A 78 -2.32 6.89 15.19
N LEU A 79 -3.09 5.87 14.78
CA LEU A 79 -4.00 5.13 15.65
C LEU A 79 -3.27 4.28 16.70
N GLU A 80 -2.12 3.71 16.35
CA GLU A 80 -1.24 3.00 17.28
C GLU A 80 -0.68 3.96 18.33
N CYS A 81 -0.25 5.16 17.94
CA CYS A 81 0.16 6.20 18.88
C CYS A 81 -0.97 6.61 19.82
N LEU A 82 -2.20 6.77 19.33
CA LEU A 82 -3.38 7.04 20.18
C LEU A 82 -3.63 5.90 21.17
N SER A 83 -3.61 4.65 20.68
CA SER A 83 -3.83 3.45 21.51
C SER A 83 -2.75 3.29 22.58
N SER A 84 -1.50 3.69 22.26
CA SER A 84 -0.40 3.70 23.22
C SER A 84 -0.53 4.84 24.24
N ALA A 85 -1.15 5.97 23.88
CA ALA A 85 -1.33 7.11 24.76
C ALA A 85 -2.52 6.94 25.72
N ASP A 86 -3.63 6.35 25.27
CA ASP A 86 -4.76 5.93 26.11
C ASP A 86 -5.24 4.53 25.73
N THR A 87 -4.88 3.54 26.56
CA THR A 87 -5.25 2.13 26.36
C THR A 87 -6.76 1.86 26.49
N ARG A 88 -7.56 2.86 26.88
CA ARG A 88 -9.03 2.77 26.98
C ARG A 88 -9.72 3.34 25.74
N ASP A 89 -8.99 3.92 24.79
CA ASP A 89 -9.53 4.36 23.51
C ASP A 89 -9.82 3.14 22.61
N LEU A 90 -10.95 2.48 22.88
CA LEU A 90 -11.40 1.32 22.10
C LEU A 90 -11.70 1.68 20.64
N LYS A 91 -12.00 2.95 20.34
CA LYS A 91 -12.24 3.41 18.98
C LYS A 91 -10.93 3.45 18.19
N ALA A 92 -9.82 3.88 18.79
CA ALA A 92 -8.51 3.82 18.16
C ALA A 92 -8.14 2.37 17.80
N VAL A 93 -8.41 1.41 18.70
CA VAL A 93 -8.18 -0.02 18.46
C VAL A 93 -9.05 -0.56 17.32
N GLU A 94 -10.35 -0.22 17.32
CA GLU A 94 -11.29 -0.61 16.26
C GLU A 94 -10.83 -0.08 14.89
N LEU A 95 -10.52 1.21 14.80
CA LEU A 95 -10.04 1.84 13.57
C LEU A 95 -8.73 1.24 13.09
N THR A 96 -7.81 0.87 14.00
CA THR A 96 -6.56 0.19 13.64
C THR A 96 -6.85 -1.16 12.97
N GLY A 97 -7.78 -1.93 13.51
CA GLY A 97 -8.24 -3.18 12.89
C GLY A 97 -8.81 -2.98 11.48
N GLY A 98 -9.59 -1.90 11.29
CA GLY A 98 -10.11 -1.52 9.97
C GLY A 98 -8.99 -1.17 8.96
N VAL A 99 -7.98 -0.42 9.39
CA VAL A 99 -6.82 -0.09 8.54
C VAL A 99 -6.04 -1.35 8.14
N TYR A 100 -5.83 -2.30 9.07
CA TYR A 100 -5.19 -3.57 8.72
C TYR A 100 -6.02 -4.43 7.76
N GLN A 101 -7.34 -4.37 7.85
CA GLN A 101 -8.21 -5.02 6.87
C GLN A 101 -8.05 -4.41 5.48
N GLN A 102 -7.95 -3.07 5.38
CA GLN A 102 -7.68 -2.37 4.12
C GLN A 102 -6.30 -2.72 3.56
N LEU A 103 -5.27 -2.83 4.40
CA LEU A 103 -3.93 -3.28 3.99
C LEU A 103 -3.94 -4.71 3.45
N ALA A 104 -4.67 -5.63 4.09
CA ALA A 104 -4.81 -7.00 3.60
C ALA A 104 -5.57 -7.07 2.26
N GLU A 105 -6.56 -6.20 2.05
CA GLU A 105 -7.24 -6.07 0.76
C GLU A 105 -6.27 -5.54 -0.31
N LEU A 106 -5.49 -4.50 0.01
CA LEU A 106 -4.48 -3.97 -0.90
C LEU A 106 -3.45 -5.04 -1.29
N GLU A 107 -2.93 -5.79 -0.33
CA GLU A 107 -1.99 -6.90 -0.58
C GLU A 107 -2.61 -7.95 -1.52
N THR A 108 -3.91 -8.23 -1.40
CA THR A 108 -4.60 -9.15 -2.31
C THR A 108 -4.61 -8.61 -3.74
N ILE A 109 -4.89 -7.32 -3.92
CA ILE A 109 -4.88 -6.65 -5.22
C ILE A 109 -3.47 -6.62 -5.82
N GLU A 110 -2.46 -6.31 -5.02
CA GLU A 110 -1.05 -6.36 -5.43
C GLU A 110 -0.65 -7.77 -5.88
N ASN A 111 -1.08 -8.81 -5.17
CA ASN A 111 -0.81 -10.20 -5.55
C ASN A 111 -1.44 -10.59 -6.90
N GLU A 112 -2.63 -10.06 -7.22
CA GLU A 112 -3.25 -10.19 -8.54
C GLU A 112 -2.46 -9.43 -9.61
N TRP A 113 -1.99 -8.22 -9.29
CA TRP A 113 -1.18 -7.42 -10.19
C TRP A 113 0.19 -8.06 -10.50
N HIS A 114 0.85 -8.59 -9.47
CA HIS A 114 2.15 -9.26 -9.58
C HIS A 114 2.10 -10.55 -10.41
N GLU A 115 0.92 -11.21 -10.52
CA GLU A 115 0.75 -12.31 -11.49
C GLU A 115 1.02 -11.83 -12.91
N LYS A 116 0.57 -10.62 -13.25
CA LYS A 116 0.80 -10.03 -14.57
C LYS A 116 2.30 -9.76 -14.77
N PHE A 117 3.03 -9.32 -13.74
CA PHE A 117 4.48 -9.09 -13.83
C PHE A 117 5.24 -10.36 -14.22
N ALA A 118 4.87 -11.49 -13.61
CA ALA A 118 5.49 -12.79 -13.90
C ALA A 118 5.23 -13.29 -15.32
N LEU A 119 4.21 -12.76 -16.00
CA LEU A 119 3.83 -13.13 -17.37
C LEU A 119 4.43 -12.21 -18.44
N ILE A 120 4.94 -11.04 -18.06
CA ILE A 120 5.62 -10.13 -18.99
C ILE A 120 6.91 -10.79 -19.48
N PRO A 121 7.23 -10.78 -20.79
CA PRO A 121 8.50 -11.29 -21.30
C PRO A 121 9.70 -10.55 -20.72
N ASP A 122 10.81 -11.24 -20.42
CA ASP A 122 11.97 -10.64 -19.75
C ASP A 122 12.55 -9.42 -20.47
N VAL A 123 12.60 -9.46 -21.81
CA VAL A 123 13.07 -8.33 -22.64
C VAL A 123 12.15 -7.11 -22.48
N LEU A 124 10.84 -7.33 -22.47
CA LEU A 124 9.87 -6.25 -22.32
C LEU A 124 9.87 -5.68 -20.90
N TRP A 125 10.00 -6.55 -19.89
CA TRP A 125 10.13 -6.13 -18.49
C TRP A 125 11.36 -5.25 -18.28
N ALA A 126 12.52 -5.67 -18.82
CA ALA A 126 13.75 -4.89 -18.74
C ALA A 126 13.62 -3.53 -19.46
N SER A 127 12.98 -3.50 -20.64
CA SER A 127 12.69 -2.25 -21.35
C SER A 127 11.78 -1.34 -20.53
N LEU A 128 10.73 -1.90 -19.93
CA LEU A 128 9.75 -1.16 -19.15
C LEU A 128 10.38 -0.53 -17.90
N LEU A 129 11.27 -1.25 -17.20
CA LEU A 129 11.99 -0.72 -16.03
C LEU A 129 13.03 0.36 -16.38
N ALA A 130 13.45 0.47 -17.63
CA ALA A 130 14.39 1.50 -18.06
C ALA A 130 13.73 2.86 -18.31
N GLU A 131 12.39 2.92 -18.35
CA GLU A 131 11.62 4.10 -18.71
C GLU A 131 11.11 4.86 -17.46
N ASN A 132 10.88 6.17 -17.63
CA ASN A 132 10.13 7.02 -16.71
C ASN A 132 10.50 6.91 -15.21
N GLY A 133 11.80 6.74 -14.90
CA GLY A 133 12.29 6.68 -13.52
C GLY A 133 12.08 5.35 -12.79
N LEU A 134 11.48 4.34 -13.45
CA LEU A 134 11.24 3.01 -12.85
C LEU A 134 12.53 2.30 -12.43
N SER A 135 13.66 2.68 -13.02
CA SER A 135 14.98 2.19 -12.63
C SER A 135 15.32 2.42 -11.15
N GLU A 136 14.76 3.47 -10.53
CA GLU A 136 15.01 3.79 -9.10
C GLU A 136 14.32 2.81 -8.15
N ILE A 137 13.23 2.18 -8.60
CA ILE A 137 12.44 1.21 -7.84
C ILE A 137 12.51 -0.20 -8.43
N ALA A 138 13.40 -0.42 -9.41
CA ALA A 138 13.53 -1.67 -10.13
C ALA A 138 13.80 -2.87 -9.21
N PHE A 139 14.54 -2.68 -8.11
CA PHE A 139 14.77 -3.74 -7.13
C PHE A 139 13.46 -4.30 -6.56
N VAL A 140 12.57 -3.42 -6.07
CA VAL A 140 11.29 -3.83 -5.47
C VAL A 140 10.38 -4.47 -6.50
N LEU A 141 10.33 -3.92 -7.72
CA LEU A 141 9.53 -4.48 -8.81
C LEU A 141 10.04 -5.85 -9.25
N ASN A 142 11.36 -6.04 -9.30
CA ASN A 142 11.97 -7.34 -9.60
C ASN A 142 11.69 -8.36 -8.50
N GLU A 143 11.83 -7.98 -7.23
CA GLU A 143 11.48 -8.86 -6.09
C GLU A 143 10.02 -9.32 -6.19
N ALA A 144 9.09 -8.40 -6.44
CA ALA A 144 7.67 -8.74 -6.62
C ALA A 144 7.46 -9.75 -7.76
N ARG A 145 8.13 -9.55 -8.89
CA ARG A 145 8.05 -10.42 -10.07
C ARG A 145 8.63 -11.81 -9.81
N GLU A 146 9.83 -11.89 -9.21
CA GLU A 146 10.52 -13.16 -8.97
C GLU A 146 9.82 -13.97 -7.88
N ASN A 147 9.39 -13.35 -6.78
CA ASN A 147 8.58 -13.99 -5.75
C ASN A 147 7.32 -14.64 -6.35
N ARG A 148 6.69 -13.98 -7.34
CA ARG A 148 5.52 -14.54 -8.01
C ARG A 148 5.87 -15.69 -8.95
N LYS A 149 6.95 -15.59 -9.72
CA LYS A 149 7.46 -16.71 -10.55
C LYS A 149 7.76 -17.95 -9.69
N GLU A 150 8.40 -17.77 -8.54
CA GLU A 150 8.70 -18.86 -7.60
C GLU A 150 7.43 -19.54 -7.07
N LYS A 151 6.46 -18.74 -6.59
CA LYS A 151 5.18 -19.25 -6.07
C LYS A 151 4.43 -20.08 -7.12
N ARG A 152 4.44 -19.65 -8.39
CA ARG A 152 3.86 -20.40 -9.53
C ARG A 152 4.58 -21.72 -9.78
N ASN A 153 5.91 -21.73 -9.70
CA ASN A 153 6.72 -22.94 -9.91
C ASN A 153 6.48 -23.98 -8.81
N THR A 154 6.43 -23.55 -7.55
CA THR A 154 6.13 -24.43 -6.40
C THR A 154 4.71 -25.00 -6.50
N GLY A 155 3.73 -24.20 -6.92
CA GLY A 155 2.36 -24.67 -7.15
C GLY A 155 2.18 -25.62 -8.35
N ARG A 156 3.15 -25.71 -9.27
CA ARG A 156 3.16 -26.74 -10.33
C ARG A 156 3.73 -28.06 -9.80
N ARG A 157 4.85 -28.01 -9.07
CA ARG A 157 5.48 -29.22 -8.51
C ARG A 157 4.65 -29.97 -7.48
N GLY A 158 3.70 -29.31 -6.80
CA GLY A 158 2.79 -29.97 -5.85
C GLY A 158 1.54 -30.60 -6.49
N ARG A 159 1.39 -30.52 -7.82
CA ARG A 159 0.26 -31.09 -8.59
C ARG A 159 0.66 -32.25 -9.50
N ASP A 160 1.95 -32.59 -9.53
CA ASP A 160 2.53 -33.75 -10.21
C ASP A 160 2.89 -34.83 -9.17
#